data_AF-A0A924HYQ4-F1
#
_entry.id   AF-A0A924HYQ4-F1
#
_cell.length_a   1.000
_cell.length_b   1.000
_cell.length_c   1.000
_cell.angle_alpha   90.00
_cell.angle_beta   90.00
_cell.angle_gamma   90.00
#
_symmetry.space_group_name_H-M   'P 1'
#
loop_
_entity.id
_entity.type
_entity.pdbx_description
1 polymer ?
#
loop_
_entity_poly.entity_id
_entity_poly.type
_entity_poly.pdbx_seq_one_letter_code
_entity_poly.pdbx_strand_id
1 'polypeptide(L)'
;MVTRNNLVYSIAAAQRIIGITQRIFEVREWAWVVLVRGPGFCRFMSKKLFKKHFADRRRTEAQSIDIVINDQDASHYTAIGSSIYQLHTHDQGVICTCEDFRNQVRLLNAKHSICKHGYAVLNHLGFNSLSDYLERDRGYEKVDLDNVPVALSNGARSSSQPRVKGRSVD
;
A
#
# COMPACT_ATOMS: atom_id res chain seq x y z
N MET A 1 9.52 -16.52 -11.88
CA MET A 1 10.65 -15.90 -11.15
C MET A 1 10.47 -14.38 -11.12
N VAL A 2 10.48 -13.76 -9.95
CA VAL A 2 10.38 -12.29 -9.81
C VAL A 2 11.75 -11.68 -10.01
N THR A 3 11.86 -10.69 -10.91
CA THR A 3 13.07 -9.90 -11.14
C THR A 3 12.78 -8.43 -10.86
N ARG A 4 13.81 -7.62 -10.65
CA ARG A 4 13.67 -6.17 -10.48
C ARG A 4 12.86 -5.53 -11.62
N ASN A 5 13.15 -5.94 -12.84
CA ASN A 5 12.46 -5.47 -14.05
C ASN A 5 10.99 -5.85 -14.03
N ASN A 6 10.67 -7.10 -13.67
CA ASN A 6 9.27 -7.56 -13.65
C ASN A 6 8.47 -7.04 -12.46
N LEU A 7 9.13 -6.60 -11.39
CA LEU A 7 8.46 -6.05 -10.22
C LEU A 7 7.96 -4.62 -10.45
N VAL A 8 8.85 -3.73 -10.91
CA VAL A 8 8.53 -2.29 -11.11
C VAL A 8 8.29 -1.95 -12.58
N TYR A 9 9.13 -2.44 -13.48
CA TYR A 9 9.15 -2.09 -14.90
C TYR A 9 8.50 -3.18 -15.77
N SER A 10 7.30 -3.64 -15.38
CA SER A 10 6.60 -4.70 -16.10
C SER A 10 5.79 -4.19 -17.28
N ILE A 11 5.51 -5.08 -18.24
CA ILE A 11 4.54 -4.85 -19.33
C ILE A 11 3.20 -4.38 -18.78
N ALA A 12 2.68 -5.03 -17.75
CA ALA A 12 1.40 -4.67 -17.15
C ALA A 12 1.44 -3.27 -16.51
N ALA A 13 2.56 -2.86 -15.92
CA ALA A 13 2.72 -1.48 -15.42
C ALA A 13 2.72 -0.48 -16.57
N ALA A 14 3.46 -0.77 -17.65
CA ALA A 14 3.49 0.10 -18.82
C ALA A 14 2.10 0.25 -19.48
N GLN A 15 1.32 -0.82 -19.61
CA GLN A 15 -0.05 -0.79 -20.15
C GLN A 15 -0.96 0.13 -19.32
N ARG A 16 -0.92 0.00 -17.99
CA ARG A 16 -1.71 0.84 -17.08
C ARG A 16 -1.30 2.31 -17.14
N ILE A 17 0.00 2.60 -17.20
CA ILE A 17 0.48 3.99 -17.25
C ILE A 17 0.09 4.65 -18.58
N ILE A 18 0.21 3.94 -19.70
CA ILE A 18 -0.12 4.48 -21.02
C ILE A 18 -1.64 4.55 -21.24
N GLY A 19 -2.43 3.73 -20.52
CA GLY A 19 -3.88 3.67 -20.67
C GLY A 19 -4.32 2.94 -21.93
N ILE A 20 -3.51 1.98 -22.41
CA ILE A 20 -3.77 1.23 -23.64
C ILE A 20 -4.12 -0.23 -23.35
N THR A 21 -5.03 -0.77 -24.14
CA THR A 21 -5.36 -2.20 -24.17
C THR A 21 -4.51 -2.97 -25.16
N GLN A 22 -3.82 -2.27 -26.08
CA GLN A 22 -2.93 -2.90 -27.05
C GLN A 22 -1.80 -3.68 -26.36
N ARG A 23 -1.35 -4.74 -27.04
CA ARG A 23 -0.25 -5.58 -26.57
C ARG A 23 1.05 -4.79 -26.58
N ILE A 24 1.71 -4.71 -25.43
CA ILE A 24 3.11 -4.25 -25.35
C ILE A 24 4.00 -5.46 -25.59
N PHE A 25 4.98 -5.30 -26.48
CA PHE A 25 5.90 -6.37 -26.85
C PHE A 25 7.15 -6.36 -25.97
N GLU A 26 7.59 -5.18 -25.56
CA GLU A 26 8.85 -5.02 -24.87
C GLU A 26 8.79 -3.90 -23.86
N VAL A 27 9.30 -4.18 -22.66
CA VAL A 27 9.65 -3.18 -21.66
C VAL A 27 11.10 -3.45 -21.25
N ARG A 28 12.00 -2.51 -21.54
CA ARG A 28 13.44 -2.65 -21.25
C ARG A 28 13.93 -1.46 -20.44
N GLU A 29 14.62 -1.74 -19.34
CA GLU A 29 15.26 -0.69 -18.53
C GLU A 29 16.54 -0.20 -19.21
N TRP A 30 16.71 1.12 -19.32
CA TRP A 30 17.91 1.82 -19.77
C TRP A 30 18.35 2.83 -18.70
N ALA A 31 19.56 3.38 -18.80
CA ALA A 31 20.20 4.24 -17.78
C ALA A 31 19.22 5.09 -16.93
N TRP A 32 18.52 6.08 -17.53
CA TRP A 32 17.55 6.95 -16.85
C TRP A 32 16.08 6.76 -17.29
N VAL A 33 15.83 5.92 -18.30
CA VAL A 33 14.51 5.71 -18.91
C VAL A 33 14.15 4.24 -19.03
N VAL A 34 12.88 3.97 -19.29
CA VAL A 34 12.36 2.66 -19.64
C VAL A 34 11.83 2.75 -21.07
N LEU A 35 12.37 1.92 -21.96
CA LEU A 35 11.88 1.76 -23.31
C LEU A 35 10.62 0.89 -23.29
N VAL A 36 9.53 1.39 -23.86
CA VAL A 36 8.28 0.66 -24.02
C VAL A 36 7.91 0.61 -25.50
N ARG A 37 7.76 -0.60 -26.04
CA ARG A 37 7.46 -0.83 -27.45
C ARG A 37 6.20 -1.66 -27.64
N GLY A 38 5.34 -1.21 -28.55
CA GLY A 38 4.13 -1.91 -28.97
C GLY A 38 3.87 -1.74 -30.47
N PRO A 39 2.73 -2.23 -30.97
CA PRO A 39 2.36 -2.07 -32.37
C PRO A 39 2.22 -0.58 -32.71
N GLY A 40 3.02 -0.10 -33.66
CA GLY A 40 2.96 1.29 -34.13
C GLY A 40 3.50 2.35 -33.17
N PHE A 41 4.10 1.98 -32.04
CA PHE A 41 4.73 2.96 -31.15
C PHE A 41 5.98 2.45 -30.42
N CYS A 42 6.85 3.41 -30.12
CA CYS A 42 8.04 3.24 -29.31
C CYS A 42 8.17 4.48 -28.44
N ARG A 43 8.16 4.32 -27.11
CA ARG A 43 8.20 5.45 -26.16
C ARG A 43 9.28 5.23 -25.11
N PHE A 44 10.02 6.29 -24.81
CA PHE A 44 10.86 6.35 -23.63
C PHE A 44 10.06 6.97 -22.49
N MET A 45 10.01 6.28 -21.36
CA MET A 45 9.28 6.71 -20.18
C MET A 45 10.24 6.86 -19.01
N SER A 46 10.02 7.84 -18.14
CA SER A 46 10.91 8.04 -17.00
C SER A 46 10.76 6.91 -15.97
N LYS A 47 11.87 6.51 -15.34
CA LYS A 47 11.81 5.55 -14.20
C LYS A 47 10.96 6.08 -13.05
N LYS A 48 10.96 7.41 -12.85
CA LYS A 48 10.14 8.09 -11.83
C LYS A 48 8.66 7.79 -12.02
N LEU A 49 8.17 7.79 -13.26
CA LEU A 49 6.78 7.50 -13.58
C LEU A 49 6.39 6.06 -13.18
N PHE A 50 7.22 5.07 -13.51
CA PHE A 50 6.99 3.68 -13.10
C PHE A 50 7.01 3.49 -11.58
N LYS A 51 7.98 4.11 -10.89
CA LYS A 51 8.09 4.04 -9.43
C LYS A 51 6.87 4.69 -8.76
N LYS A 52 6.42 5.85 -9.26
CA LYS A 52 5.21 6.51 -8.78
C LYS A 52 3.99 5.60 -8.95
N HIS A 53 3.76 5.08 -10.16
CA HIS A 53 2.67 4.15 -10.42
C HIS A 53 2.73 2.89 -9.52
N PHE A 54 3.93 2.34 -9.30
CA PHE A 54 4.14 1.18 -8.42
C PHE A 54 3.73 1.45 -6.97
N ALA A 55 4.09 2.63 -6.44
CA ALA A 55 3.72 3.06 -5.10
C ALA A 55 2.22 3.38 -5.00
N ASP A 56 1.69 4.15 -5.95
CA ASP A 56 0.28 4.56 -5.99
C ASP A 56 -0.63 3.32 -6.05
N ARG A 57 -0.30 2.33 -6.88
CA ARG A 57 -1.04 1.07 -6.95
C ARG A 57 -1.08 0.34 -5.60
N ARG A 58 0.04 0.26 -4.88
CA ARG A 58 0.07 -0.39 -3.56
C ARG A 58 -0.69 0.39 -2.51
N ARG A 59 -0.68 1.73 -2.58
CA ARG A 59 -1.52 2.57 -1.73
C ARG A 59 -3.00 2.32 -1.98
N THR A 60 -3.42 2.21 -3.25
CA THR A 60 -4.80 1.84 -3.58
C THR A 60 -5.15 0.44 -3.08
N GLU A 61 -4.28 -0.56 -3.30
CA GLU A 61 -4.49 -1.92 -2.81
C GLU A 61 -4.48 -2.02 -1.26
N ALA A 62 -3.88 -1.06 -0.57
CA ALA A 62 -3.84 -1.00 0.89
C ALA A 62 -5.18 -0.58 1.51
N GLN A 63 -6.03 0.14 0.76
CA GLN A 63 -7.31 0.66 1.27
C GLN A 63 -8.32 -0.43 1.64
N SER A 64 -8.15 -1.63 1.10
CA SER A 64 -9.02 -2.78 1.37
C SER A 64 -8.45 -3.73 2.43
N ILE A 65 -7.48 -3.29 3.22
CA ILE A 65 -6.76 -4.12 4.20
C ILE A 65 -7.08 -3.58 5.58
N ASP A 66 -7.63 -4.44 6.43
CA ASP A 66 -7.92 -4.11 7.82
C ASP A 66 -6.66 -4.31 8.67
N ILE A 67 -6.43 -3.39 9.61
CA ILE A 67 -5.30 -3.43 10.54
C ILE A 67 -5.83 -3.68 11.95
N VAL A 68 -5.25 -4.68 12.62
CA VAL A 68 -5.46 -4.98 14.03
C VAL A 68 -4.15 -4.73 14.78
N ILE A 69 -4.21 -3.96 15.86
CA ILE A 69 -3.05 -3.67 16.71
C ILE A 69 -2.90 -4.79 17.73
N ASN A 70 -1.67 -5.14 18.09
CA ASN A 70 -1.43 -6.01 19.24
C ASN A 70 -1.58 -5.21 20.54
N ASP A 71 -2.54 -5.57 21.39
CA ASP A 71 -2.81 -4.89 22.67
C ASP A 71 -1.61 -4.90 23.64
N GLN A 72 -0.67 -5.83 23.47
CA GLN A 72 0.53 -5.94 24.30
C GLN A 72 1.72 -5.15 23.74
N ASP A 73 1.68 -4.78 22.46
CA ASP A 73 2.78 -4.11 21.79
C ASP A 73 2.28 -3.25 20.62
N ALA A 74 2.20 -1.94 20.83
CA ALA A 74 1.75 -0.96 19.85
C ALA A 74 2.66 -0.84 18.60
N SER A 75 3.82 -1.51 18.58
CA SER A 75 4.66 -1.61 17.39
C SER A 75 4.32 -2.79 16.47
N HIS A 76 3.48 -3.72 16.93
CA HIS A 76 3.07 -4.91 16.21
C HIS A 76 1.65 -4.82 15.67
N TYR A 77 1.51 -5.17 14.39
CA TYR A 77 0.26 -5.07 13.64
C TYR A 77 -0.02 -6.34 12.87
N THR A 78 -1.30 -6.71 12.80
CA THR A 78 -1.80 -7.77 11.92
C THR A 78 -2.59 -7.13 10.78
N ALA A 79 -2.15 -7.37 9.54
CA ALA A 79 -2.89 -7.00 8.34
C ALA A 79 -3.79 -8.15 7.90
N ILE A 80 -5.09 -7.88 7.79
CA ILE A 80 -6.13 -8.84 7.42
C ILE A 80 -6.66 -8.46 6.03
N GLY A 81 -6.53 -9.39 5.08
CA GLY A 81 -7.10 -9.27 3.74
C GLY A 81 -7.40 -10.66 3.19
N SER A 82 -6.97 -10.96 1.96
CA SER A 82 -7.03 -12.32 1.41
C SER A 82 -6.16 -13.34 2.16
N SER A 83 -5.20 -12.85 2.94
CA SER A 83 -4.31 -13.62 3.80
C SER A 83 -3.92 -12.75 4.99
N ILE A 84 -3.38 -13.37 6.04
CA ILE A 84 -2.99 -12.69 7.27
C ILE A 84 -1.48 -12.50 7.26
N TYR A 85 -1.02 -11.29 7.54
CA TYR A 85 0.41 -10.96 7.63
C TYR A 85 0.72 -10.18 8.89
N GLN A 86 1.91 -10.42 9.43
CA GLN A 86 2.43 -9.73 10.59
C GLN A 86 3.34 -8.59 10.14
N LEU A 87 3.23 -7.46 10.82
CA LEU A 87 4.03 -6.26 10.58
C LEU A 87 4.57 -5.71 11.89
N HIS A 88 5.74 -5.10 11.78
CA HIS A 88 6.41 -4.43 12.88
C HIS A 88 6.91 -3.06 12.41
N THR A 89 6.55 -2.02 13.13
CA THR A 89 6.97 -0.63 12.88
C THR A 89 8.19 -0.29 13.72
N HIS A 90 9.13 0.45 13.15
CA HIS A 90 10.28 0.99 13.86
C HIS A 90 10.77 2.30 13.21
N ASP A 91 11.80 2.91 13.78
CA ASP A 91 12.40 4.19 13.39
C ASP A 91 12.88 4.28 11.91
N GLN A 92 13.19 3.15 11.29
CA GLN A 92 13.63 3.09 9.89
C GLN A 92 12.56 2.54 8.93
N GLY A 93 11.35 2.26 9.40
CA GLY A 93 10.21 1.93 8.53
C GLY A 93 9.29 0.85 9.08
N VAL A 94 8.69 0.09 8.15
CA VAL A 94 7.72 -0.97 8.45
C VAL A 94 8.20 -2.28 7.83
N ILE A 95 8.37 -3.30 8.67
CA ILE A 95 8.74 -4.65 8.24
C ILE A 95 7.47 -5.47 8.08
N CYS A 96 7.37 -6.24 7.00
CA CYS A 96 6.23 -7.13 6.75
C CYS A 96 6.70 -8.55 6.41
N THR A 97 5.97 -9.56 6.87
CA THR A 97 6.30 -10.96 6.58
C THR A 97 5.91 -11.43 5.17
N CYS A 98 5.25 -10.58 4.37
CA CYS A 98 4.76 -10.99 3.05
C CYS A 98 5.87 -11.13 1.99
N GLU A 99 5.61 -11.97 1.00
CA GLU A 99 6.56 -12.26 -0.10
C GLU A 99 6.84 -11.03 -0.97
N ASP A 100 5.86 -10.13 -1.14
CA ASP A 100 6.07 -8.87 -1.87
C ASP A 100 7.12 -8.00 -1.18
N PHE A 101 7.04 -7.84 0.15
CA PHE A 101 8.01 -7.07 0.92
C PHE A 101 9.42 -7.66 0.81
N ARG A 102 9.54 -8.99 0.98
CA ARG A 102 10.82 -9.70 0.83
C ARG A 102 11.43 -9.49 -0.56
N ASN A 103 10.61 -9.58 -1.60
CA ASN A 103 11.06 -9.32 -2.97
C ASN A 103 11.51 -7.87 -3.17
N GLN A 104 10.80 -6.89 -2.61
CA GLN A 104 11.23 -5.49 -2.66
C GLN A 104 12.57 -5.28 -1.96
N VAL A 105 12.74 -5.80 -0.74
CA VAL A 105 13.99 -5.69 0.01
C VAL A 105 15.16 -6.26 -0.78
N ARG A 106 14.98 -7.45 -1.37
CA ARG A 106 15.99 -8.12 -2.17
C ARG A 106 16.31 -7.41 -3.50
N LEU A 107 15.32 -6.83 -4.17
CA LEU A 107 15.44 -6.40 -5.57
C LEU A 107 15.53 -4.87 -5.75
N LEU A 108 15.05 -4.07 -4.79
CA LEU A 108 14.87 -2.62 -4.91
C LEU A 108 15.66 -1.80 -3.87
N ASN A 109 16.51 -2.46 -3.09
CA ASN A 109 17.19 -1.96 -1.89
C ASN A 109 16.28 -1.88 -0.66
N ALA A 110 16.78 -2.44 0.45
CA ALA A 110 16.03 -2.61 1.69
C ALA A 110 15.43 -1.31 2.26
N LYS A 111 16.18 -0.20 2.18
CA LYS A 111 15.88 1.03 2.92
C LYS A 111 14.51 1.64 2.61
N HIS A 112 14.01 1.48 1.37
CA HIS A 112 12.77 2.13 0.93
C HIS A 112 11.70 1.12 0.50
N SER A 113 11.80 -0.12 0.98
CA SER A 113 10.86 -1.19 0.61
C SER A 113 9.58 -1.07 1.44
N ILE A 114 8.42 -1.06 0.77
CA ILE A 114 7.12 -1.01 1.43
C ILE A 114 6.07 -1.72 0.57
N CYS A 115 5.47 -2.77 1.13
CA CYS A 115 4.39 -3.50 0.47
C CYS A 115 3.04 -2.82 0.75
N LYS A 116 1.97 -3.32 0.12
CA LYS A 116 0.60 -2.84 0.38
C LYS A 116 0.18 -2.93 1.85
N HIS A 117 0.60 -3.98 2.57
CA HIS A 117 0.30 -4.13 4.00
C HIS A 117 1.02 -3.05 4.83
N GLY A 118 2.26 -2.71 4.46
CA GLY A 118 2.99 -1.61 5.09
C GLY A 118 2.28 -0.27 4.87
N TYR A 119 1.78 -0.01 3.66
CA TYR A 119 0.94 1.17 3.42
C TYR A 119 -0.36 1.16 4.22
N ALA A 120 -0.97 0.01 4.45
CA ALA A 120 -2.17 -0.07 5.29
C ALA A 120 -1.87 0.31 6.75
N VAL A 121 -0.74 -0.15 7.30
CA VAL A 121 -0.26 0.29 8.62
C VAL A 121 0.04 1.79 8.64
N LEU A 122 0.72 2.33 7.60
CA LEU A 122 0.97 3.77 7.53
C LEU A 122 -0.32 4.60 7.50
N ASN A 123 -1.31 4.18 6.70
CA ASN A 123 -2.62 4.84 6.66
C ASN A 123 -3.32 4.78 8.02
N HIS A 124 -3.27 3.63 8.70
CA HIS A 124 -3.82 3.44 10.04
C HIS A 124 -3.16 4.38 11.06
N LEU A 125 -1.85 4.61 10.93
CA LEU A 125 -1.08 5.55 11.73
C LEU A 125 -1.24 7.03 11.32
N GLY A 126 -2.04 7.33 10.29
CA GLY A 126 -2.27 8.69 9.81
C GLY A 126 -1.20 9.25 8.86
N PHE A 127 -0.30 8.41 8.33
CA PHE A 127 0.73 8.81 7.36
C PHE A 127 0.31 8.51 5.92
N ASN A 128 0.62 9.42 4.99
CA ASN A 128 0.31 9.22 3.57
C ASN A 128 1.45 8.54 2.80
N SER A 129 2.67 8.55 3.36
CA SER A 129 3.85 7.99 2.72
C SER A 129 4.87 7.47 3.73
N LEU A 130 5.76 6.57 3.28
CA LEU A 130 6.89 6.13 4.10
C LEU A 130 7.84 7.29 4.43
N SER A 131 7.97 8.28 3.54
CA SER A 131 8.78 9.47 3.81
C SER A 131 8.20 10.28 4.96
N ASP A 132 6.88 10.51 4.95
CA ASP A 132 6.18 11.25 6.02
C ASP A 132 6.40 10.57 7.38
N TYR A 133 6.31 9.24 7.40
CA TYR A 133 6.57 8.42 8.59
C TYR A 133 8.02 8.57 9.08
N LEU A 134 9.01 8.47 8.17
CA LEU A 134 10.43 8.59 8.53
C LEU A 134 10.84 10.01 8.91
N GLU A 135 10.10 11.03 8.46
CA GLU A 135 10.35 12.43 8.79
C GLU A 135 9.89 12.77 10.21
N ARG A 136 8.78 12.16 10.71
CA ARG A 136 8.37 12.29 12.12
C ARG A 136 9.51 11.94 13.06
N ASP A 137 10.10 10.76 12.89
CA ASP A 137 11.12 10.25 13.82
C ASP A 137 12.46 10.99 13.73
N ARG A 138 12.69 11.76 12.66
CA ARG A 138 13.92 12.54 12.45
C ARG A 138 13.86 13.98 12.98
N GLY A 139 12.69 14.48 13.40
CA GLY A 139 12.55 15.90 13.70
C GLY A 139 11.41 16.33 14.63
N TYR A 140 10.62 15.43 15.20
CA TYR A 140 9.60 15.78 16.19
C TYR A 140 9.89 15.11 17.53
N GLU A 141 9.90 15.91 18.61
CA GLU A 141 9.78 15.40 19.98
C GLU A 141 8.67 14.36 20.05
N LYS A 142 8.95 13.26 20.76
CA LYS A 142 8.07 12.11 20.97
C LYS A 142 6.60 12.55 21.03
N VAL A 143 5.84 12.27 19.97
CA VAL A 143 4.38 12.31 20.06
C VAL A 143 4.01 11.21 21.04
N ASP A 144 3.52 11.60 22.22
CA ASP A 144 2.93 10.69 23.20
C ASP A 144 1.88 9.85 22.50
N LEU A 145 2.17 8.57 22.33
CA LEU A 145 1.22 7.59 21.80
C LEU A 145 -0.01 7.44 22.72
N ASP A 146 0.07 7.97 23.95
CA ASP A 146 -1.01 8.05 24.92
C ASP A 146 -2.11 9.07 24.53
N ASN A 147 -1.86 9.95 23.56
CA ASN A 147 -2.79 11.02 23.14
C ASN A 147 -3.34 10.85 21.71
N VAL A 148 -3.19 9.67 21.09
CA VAL A 148 -3.90 9.39 19.83
C VAL A 148 -5.39 9.27 20.15
N PRO A 149 -6.28 10.11 19.57
CA PRO A 149 -7.71 9.93 19.77
C PRO A 149 -8.11 8.56 19.24
N VAL A 150 -8.66 7.73 20.12
CA VAL A 150 -9.34 6.47 19.78
C VAL A 150 -10.57 6.82 18.95
N ALA A 151 -10.37 7.14 17.68
CA ALA A 151 -11.44 7.37 16.74
C ALA A 151 -12.01 6.01 16.31
N LEU A 152 -12.94 5.53 17.14
CA LEU A 152 -14.10 4.72 16.76
C LEU A 152 -13.79 3.35 16.13
N SER A 153 -13.24 2.47 16.95
CA SER A 153 -13.65 1.06 16.93
C SER A 153 -15.10 0.94 17.39
N ASN A 154 -16.09 1.18 16.52
CA ASN A 154 -17.49 0.83 16.81
C ASN A 154 -18.27 0.57 15.53
N GLY A 155 -17.96 -0.56 14.88
CA GLY A 155 -18.86 -1.22 13.93
C GLY A 155 -19.79 -2.21 14.66
N ALA A 156 -20.42 -1.78 15.76
CA ALA A 156 -21.47 -2.56 16.40
C ALA A 156 -22.68 -2.63 15.46
N ARG A 157 -22.97 -3.83 14.94
CA ARG A 157 -24.23 -4.14 14.27
C ARG A 157 -25.39 -3.91 15.24
N SER A 158 -26.06 -2.78 15.12
CA SER A 158 -27.37 -2.55 15.75
C SER A 158 -28.44 -3.22 14.89
N SER A 159 -28.89 -4.39 15.33
CA SER A 159 -30.17 -4.97 14.93
C SER A 159 -31.30 -4.18 15.60
N SER A 160 -31.95 -3.30 14.86
CA SER A 160 -33.28 -2.79 15.21
C SER A 160 -34.15 -2.77 13.95
N GLN A 161 -35.01 -3.78 13.84
CA GLN A 161 -36.11 -3.77 12.87
C GLN A 161 -37.10 -2.66 13.24
N PRO A 162 -37.63 -1.89 12.28
CA PRO A 162 -38.75 -1.00 12.53
C PRO A 162 -40.04 -1.79 12.74
N ARG A 163 -40.69 -1.55 13.89
CA ARG A 163 -42.01 -2.07 14.25
C ARG A 163 -43.06 -1.32 13.42
N VAL A 164 -43.68 -1.99 12.45
CA VAL A 164 -44.80 -1.46 11.66
C VAL A 164 -45.99 -1.23 12.60
N LYS A 165 -46.38 0.04 12.79
CA LYS A 165 -47.66 0.40 13.42
C LYS A 165 -48.76 0.21 12.38
N GLY A 166 -49.68 -0.72 12.66
CA GLY A 166 -50.91 -0.90 11.90
C GLY A 166 -51.77 0.36 11.95
N ARG A 167 -52.24 0.78 10.78
CA ARG A 167 -53.24 1.84 10.61
C ARG A 167 -54.60 1.14 10.66
N SER A 168 -55.42 1.48 11.65
CA SER A 168 -56.85 1.21 11.65
C SER A 168 -57.47 1.94 10.45
N VAL A 169 -58.23 1.21 9.64
CA VAL A 169 -59.17 1.76 8.67
C VAL A 169 -60.54 1.68 9.33
N ASP A 170 -61.28 2.78 9.22
CA ASP A 170 -62.66 2.93 9.68
C ASP A 170 -63.61 1.83 9.16
#